data_AF-M4REW4-F1
#
_entry.id   AF-M4REW4-F1
#
_cell.length_a   1.000
_cell.length_b   1.000
_cell.length_c   1.000
_cell.angle_alpha   90.00
_cell.angle_beta   90.00
_cell.angle_gamma   90.00
#
_symmetry.space_group_name_H-M   'P 1'
#
loop_
_entity.id
_entity.type
_entity.pdbx_description
1 polymer ?
#
loop_
_entity_poly.entity_id
_entity_poly.type
_entity_poly.pdbx_seq_one_letter_code
_entity_poly.pdbx_strand_id
1 'polypeptide(L)'
;MDGDQPRKQATGRVEDTRDKYGLNLREWTKRHEKSIATRLDQGEDPRRLLDWHERKLAWLQHERLIHLGVMMITIAVFLVALAFMVLIPSTIPVSTIIYLAMLGLLIGYIRYYFFLENTVQHWYRIADDLHERVEMFDRSTAAPTHETRNEA
;
A
#
# COMPACT_ATOMS: atom_id res chain seq x y z
N MET A 1 -34.39 -14.80 10.34
CA MET A 1 -33.55 -15.63 11.21
C MET A 1 -33.53 -17.01 10.59
N ASP A 2 -32.52 -17.30 9.79
CA ASP A 2 -31.98 -18.65 9.71
C ASP A 2 -30.50 -18.51 9.37
N GLY A 3 -29.68 -19.18 10.17
CA GLY A 3 -28.25 -18.94 10.29
C GLY A 3 -27.51 -19.56 9.11
N ASP A 4 -26.82 -18.72 8.35
CA ASP A 4 -25.82 -19.16 7.37
C ASP A 4 -24.63 -19.75 8.14
N GLN A 5 -24.66 -21.06 8.37
CA GLN A 5 -23.58 -21.78 9.01
C GLN A 5 -22.39 -21.90 8.04
N PRO A 6 -21.17 -21.55 8.46
CA PRO A 6 -20.00 -21.65 7.59
C PRO A 6 -19.70 -23.13 7.29
N ARG A 7 -19.80 -23.51 6.00
CA ARG A 7 -19.36 -24.81 5.49
C ARG A 7 -17.86 -24.97 5.74
N LYS A 8 -17.51 -25.89 6.65
CA LYS A 8 -16.12 -26.31 6.91
C LYS A 8 -15.59 -27.06 5.68
N GLN A 9 -14.66 -26.44 4.95
CA GLN A 9 -13.86 -27.13 3.93
C GLN A 9 -12.66 -27.81 4.60
N ALA A 10 -12.30 -29.01 4.10
CA ALA A 10 -11.32 -29.95 4.68
C ALA A 10 -9.84 -29.53 4.50
N THR A 11 -9.57 -28.25 4.34
CA THR A 11 -8.24 -27.66 4.46
C THR A 11 -8.40 -26.47 5.38
N GLY A 12 -7.59 -26.37 6.43
CA GLY A 12 -7.66 -25.35 7.49
C GLY A 12 -7.36 -23.91 7.03
N ARG A 13 -7.64 -23.57 5.76
CA ARG A 13 -7.65 -22.22 5.24
C ARG A 13 -9.12 -21.81 5.12
N VAL A 14 -9.60 -21.02 6.08
CA VAL A 14 -10.87 -20.31 5.95
C VAL A 14 -10.78 -19.50 4.65
N GLU A 15 -11.62 -19.81 3.65
CA GLU A 15 -11.74 -18.97 2.45
C GLU A 15 -12.24 -17.60 2.89
N ASP A 16 -11.32 -16.64 3.00
CA ASP A 16 -11.65 -15.25 3.28
C ASP A 16 -12.19 -14.62 1.99
N THR A 17 -13.50 -14.73 1.78
CA THR A 17 -14.19 -14.17 0.61
C THR A 17 -14.34 -12.64 0.66
N ARG A 18 -13.83 -11.97 1.72
CA ARG A 18 -14.08 -10.53 1.96
C ARG A 18 -13.52 -9.62 0.88
N ASP A 19 -12.44 -10.03 0.22
CA ASP A 19 -11.70 -9.15 -0.73
C ASP A 19 -11.97 -9.49 -2.21
N LYS A 20 -12.94 -10.36 -2.52
CA LYS A 20 -13.18 -10.88 -3.89
C LYS A 20 -13.55 -9.80 -4.92
N TYR A 21 -14.16 -8.69 -4.50
CA TYR A 21 -14.63 -7.61 -5.39
C TYR A 21 -13.87 -6.29 -5.22
N GLY A 22 -12.80 -6.29 -4.41
CA GLY A 22 -12.01 -5.10 -4.13
C GLY A 22 -11.33 -5.21 -2.78
N LEU A 23 -10.07 -4.81 -2.74
CA LEU A 23 -9.28 -4.78 -1.51
C LEU A 23 -9.48 -3.40 -0.85
N ASN A 24 -10.03 -3.38 0.35
CA ASN A 24 -10.02 -2.13 1.14
C ASN A 24 -8.59 -1.87 1.62
N LEU A 25 -7.88 -0.98 0.92
CA LEU A 25 -6.46 -0.72 1.18
C LEU A 25 -6.20 -0.34 2.64
N ARG A 26 -7.08 0.47 3.25
CA ARG A 26 -6.93 0.90 4.65
C ARG A 26 -7.01 -0.26 5.63
N GLU A 27 -7.95 -1.17 5.40
CA GLU A 27 -8.11 -2.34 6.26
C GLU A 27 -6.99 -3.34 6.04
N TRP A 28 -6.57 -3.50 4.79
CA TRP A 28 -5.44 -4.35 4.44
C TRP A 28 -4.15 -3.85 5.07
N THR A 29 -3.87 -2.53 5.04
CA THR A 29 -2.67 -1.99 5.66
C THR A 29 -2.68 -2.16 7.17
N LYS A 30 -3.81 -1.85 7.82
CA LYS A 30 -4.00 -2.06 9.27
C LYS A 30 -3.83 -3.53 9.68
N ARG A 31 -4.37 -4.47 8.89
CA ARG A 31 -4.20 -5.92 9.15
C ARG A 31 -2.72 -6.32 9.06
N HIS A 32 -2.00 -5.78 8.08
CA HIS A 32 -0.57 -6.03 7.91
C HIS A 32 0.26 -5.48 9.08
N GLU A 33 0.02 -4.24 9.48
CA GLU A 33 0.68 -3.60 10.62
C GLU A 33 0.47 -4.41 11.91
N LYS A 34 -0.78 -4.80 12.19
CA LYS A 34 -1.09 -5.66 13.33
C LYS A 34 -0.38 -7.01 13.25
N SER A 35 -0.32 -7.60 12.06
CA SER A 35 0.36 -8.88 11.84
C SER A 35 1.86 -8.79 12.09
N ILE A 36 2.52 -7.67 11.75
CA ILE A 36 3.94 -7.45 12.02
C ILE A 36 4.16 -7.38 13.53
N ALA A 37 3.40 -6.54 14.23
CA ALA A 37 3.52 -6.38 15.68
C ALA A 37 3.33 -7.73 16.42
N THR A 38 2.27 -8.47 16.09
CA THR A 38 2.01 -9.77 16.73
C THR A 38 3.11 -10.81 16.48
N ARG A 39 3.71 -10.81 15.28
CA ARG A 39 4.77 -11.77 14.92
C ARG A 39 6.11 -11.40 15.56
N LEU A 40 6.40 -10.10 15.71
CA LEU A 40 7.53 -9.62 16.51
C LEU A 40 7.39 -10.05 17.98
N ASP A 41 6.21 -9.92 18.58
CA ASP A 41 5.95 -10.34 19.96
C ASP A 41 6.10 -11.86 20.16
N GLN A 42 5.86 -12.64 19.10
CA GLN A 42 6.05 -14.10 19.09
C GLN A 42 7.52 -14.52 18.90
N GLY A 43 8.45 -13.57 18.78
CA GLY A 43 9.88 -13.83 18.63
C GLY A 43 10.28 -14.30 17.23
N GLU A 44 9.48 -13.98 16.21
CA GLU A 44 9.87 -14.31 14.83
C GLU A 44 11.05 -13.44 14.37
N ASP A 45 11.92 -14.04 13.55
CA ASP A 45 13.10 -13.38 12.98
C ASP A 45 12.73 -12.06 12.26
N PRO A 46 13.20 -10.90 12.77
CA PRO A 46 12.93 -9.59 12.20
C PRO A 46 13.31 -9.48 10.72
N ARG A 47 14.33 -10.22 10.25
CA ARG A 47 14.79 -10.20 8.85
C ARG A 47 13.70 -10.70 7.89
N ARG A 48 13.00 -11.76 8.28
CA ARG A 48 11.91 -12.33 7.47
C ARG A 48 10.70 -11.40 7.42
N LEU A 49 10.43 -10.70 8.52
CA LEU A 49 9.35 -9.72 8.60
C LEU A 49 9.65 -8.48 7.75
N LEU A 50 10.90 -8.01 7.79
CA LEU A 50 11.36 -6.89 6.96
C LEU A 50 11.22 -7.21 5.46
N ASP A 51 11.79 -8.32 4.98
CA ASP A 51 11.66 -8.75 3.57
C ASP A 51 10.19 -8.89 3.13
N TRP A 52 9.33 -9.38 4.03
CA TRP A 52 7.90 -9.44 3.76
C TRP A 52 7.22 -8.06 3.72
N HIS A 53 7.59 -7.14 4.61
CA HIS A 53 7.09 -5.78 4.63
C HIS A 53 7.53 -5.01 3.37
N GLU A 54 8.80 -5.08 3.00
CA GLU A 54 9.39 -4.41 1.83
C GLU A 54 8.72 -4.83 0.52
N ARG A 55 8.45 -6.13 0.33
CA ARG A 55 7.70 -6.60 -0.86
C ARG A 55 6.33 -5.94 -0.98
N LYS A 56 5.61 -5.80 0.14
CA LYS A 56 4.29 -5.17 0.13
C LYS A 56 4.37 -3.66 -0.04
N LEU A 57 5.39 -3.03 0.55
CA LEU A 57 5.69 -1.62 0.35
C LEU A 57 6.00 -1.34 -1.14
N ALA A 58 6.76 -2.21 -1.80
CA ALA A 58 7.04 -2.12 -3.23
C ALA A 58 5.77 -2.21 -4.10
N TRP A 59 4.79 -3.04 -3.70
CA TRP A 59 3.48 -3.07 -4.38
C TRP A 59 2.72 -1.75 -4.25
N LEU A 60 2.72 -1.13 -3.06
CA LEU A 60 2.09 0.19 -2.86
C LEU A 60 2.80 1.29 -3.65
N GLN A 61 4.15 1.25 -3.70
CA GLN A 61 4.94 2.17 -4.51
C GLN A 61 4.63 2.00 -6.01
N HIS A 62 4.47 0.77 -6.48
CA HIS A 62 4.12 0.49 -7.87
C HIS A 62 2.74 1.06 -8.22
N GLU A 63 1.73 0.81 -7.38
CA GLU A 63 0.38 1.37 -7.57
C GLU A 63 0.43 2.91 -7.65
N ARG A 64 1.17 3.56 -6.75
CA ARG A 64 1.36 5.01 -6.78
C ARG A 64 2.00 5.49 -8.08
N LEU A 65 3.02 4.78 -8.58
CA LEU A 65 3.71 5.14 -9.82
C LEU A 65 2.78 5.03 -11.04
N ILE A 66 2.03 3.93 -11.14
CA ILE A 66 1.04 3.74 -12.21
C ILE A 66 -0.06 4.81 -12.12
N HIS A 67 -0.56 5.09 -10.93
CA HIS A 67 -1.58 6.11 -10.71
C HIS A 67 -1.08 7.51 -11.12
N LEU A 68 0.17 7.85 -10.80
CA LEU A 68 0.81 9.07 -11.29
C LEU A 68 0.87 9.11 -12.82
N GLY A 69 1.29 8.01 -13.46
CA GLY A 69 1.35 7.90 -14.92
C GLY A 69 -0.02 8.14 -15.58
N VAL A 70 -1.06 7.47 -15.10
CA VAL A 70 -2.44 7.62 -15.60
C VAL A 70 -2.96 9.04 -15.34
N MET A 71 -2.65 9.63 -14.18
CA MET A 71 -3.01 11.02 -13.85
C MET A 71 -2.36 12.00 -14.82
N MET A 72 -1.08 11.85 -15.15
CA MET A 72 -0.39 12.73 -16.10
C MET A 72 -0.99 12.65 -17.51
N ILE A 73 -1.32 11.44 -17.98
CA ILE A 73 -2.03 11.25 -19.25
C ILE A 73 -3.41 11.90 -19.21
N THR A 74 -4.13 11.74 -18.10
CA THR A 74 -5.46 12.35 -17.89
C THR A 74 -5.38 13.88 -17.93
N ILE A 75 -4.35 14.47 -17.31
CA ILE A 75 -4.08 15.92 -17.37
C ILE A 75 -3.79 16.35 -18.82
N ALA A 76 -2.97 15.59 -19.55
CA ALA A 76 -2.67 15.91 -20.95
C ALA A 76 -3.94 15.91 -21.82
N VAL A 77 -4.79 14.89 -21.69
CA VAL A 77 -6.08 14.80 -22.39
C VAL A 77 -7.02 15.93 -21.97
N PHE A 78 -7.05 16.29 -20.68
CA PHE A 78 -7.84 17.41 -20.16
C PHE A 78 -7.42 18.75 -20.79
N LEU A 79 -6.12 19.00 -20.95
CA LEU A 79 -5.60 20.20 -21.59
C LEU A 79 -5.92 20.24 -23.10
N VAL A 80 -5.86 19.09 -23.78
CA VAL A 80 -6.29 18.98 -25.18
C VAL A 80 -7.79 19.28 -25.31
N ALA A 81 -8.62 18.75 -24.43
CA ALA A 81 -10.06 19.03 -24.40
C ALA A 81 -10.35 20.53 -24.17
N LEU A 82 -9.58 21.19 -23.29
CA LEU A 82 -9.65 22.64 -23.09
C LEU A 82 -9.31 23.40 -24.38
N ALA A 83 -8.24 23.01 -25.07
CA ALA A 83 -7.85 23.64 -26.34
C ALA A 83 -8.95 23.52 -27.39
N PHE A 84 -9.57 22.34 -27.55
CA PHE A 84 -10.70 22.15 -28.46
C PHE A 84 -11.90 23.04 -28.11
N MET A 85 -12.23 23.15 -26.82
CA MET A 85 -13.33 24.00 -26.34
C MET A 85 -13.11 25.49 -26.66
N VAL A 86 -11.85 25.96 -26.58
CA VAL A 86 -11.50 27.36 -26.87
C VAL A 86 -11.40 27.63 -28.37
N LEU A 87 -10.84 26.70 -29.14
CA LEU A 87 -10.54 26.89 -30.57
C LEU A 87 -11.71 26.56 -31.50
N ILE A 88 -12.70 25.77 -31.05
CA ILE A 88 -13.85 25.36 -31.87
C ILE A 88 -15.17 25.71 -31.15
N PRO A 89 -15.63 26.98 -31.26
CA PRO A 89 -16.79 27.48 -30.51
C PRO A 89 -18.10 26.74 -30.80
N SER A 90 -18.23 26.12 -31.97
CA SER A 90 -19.43 25.36 -32.36
C SER A 90 -19.68 24.11 -31.50
N THR A 91 -18.67 23.64 -30.74
CA THR A 91 -18.76 22.43 -29.91
C THR A 91 -18.94 22.70 -28.42
N ILE A 92 -18.99 23.99 -28.00
CA ILE A 92 -19.01 24.43 -26.60
C ILE A 92 -20.02 23.68 -25.71
N PRO A 93 -21.31 23.49 -26.09
CA PRO A 93 -22.28 22.87 -25.20
C PRO A 93 -21.91 21.43 -24.81
N VAL A 94 -21.43 20.64 -25.77
CA VAL A 94 -21.03 19.24 -25.57
C VAL A 94 -19.65 19.16 -24.92
N SER A 95 -18.70 19.99 -25.35
CA SER A 95 -17.34 20.01 -24.81
C SER A 95 -17.32 20.43 -23.34
N THR A 96 -18.21 21.33 -22.91
CA THR A 96 -18.31 21.78 -21.52
C THR A 96 -18.68 20.64 -20.58
N ILE A 97 -19.64 19.78 -20.95
CA ILE A 97 -20.06 18.64 -20.12
C ILE A 97 -18.90 17.66 -19.95
N ILE A 98 -18.23 17.32 -21.05
CA ILE A 98 -17.07 16.41 -21.04
C ILE A 98 -15.93 17.00 -20.21
N TYR A 99 -15.67 18.30 -20.36
CA TYR A 99 -14.63 19.00 -19.61
C TYR A 99 -14.90 18.98 -18.10
N LEU A 100 -16.14 19.24 -17.67
CA LEU A 100 -16.54 19.16 -16.27
C LEU A 100 -16.44 17.73 -15.72
N ALA A 101 -16.82 16.72 -16.51
CA ALA A 101 -16.65 15.31 -16.13
C ALA A 101 -15.18 14.95 -15.95
N MET A 102 -14.30 15.38 -16.87
CA MET A 102 -12.86 15.19 -16.75
C MET A 102 -12.26 15.94 -15.55
N LEU A 103 -12.75 17.14 -15.24
CA LEU A 103 -12.34 17.88 -14.05
C LEU A 103 -12.68 17.11 -12.77
N GLY A 104 -13.90 16.56 -12.68
CA GLY A 104 -14.32 15.72 -11.56
C GLY A 104 -13.43 14.48 -11.42
N LEU A 105 -13.13 13.82 -12.54
CA LEU A 105 -12.20 12.68 -12.58
C LEU A 105 -10.82 13.07 -12.06
N LEU A 106 -10.27 14.20 -12.55
CA LEU A 106 -8.95 14.69 -12.15
C LEU A 106 -8.87 14.98 -10.64
N ILE A 107 -9.88 15.63 -10.08
CA ILE A 107 -9.96 15.87 -8.63
C ILE A 107 -9.97 14.54 -7.86
N GLY A 108 -10.73 13.54 -8.33
CA GLY A 108 -10.75 12.21 -7.77
C GLY A 108 -9.37 11.53 -7.80
N TYR A 109 -8.69 11.61 -8.94
CA TYR A 109 -7.34 11.06 -9.11
C TYR A 109 -6.32 11.74 -8.19
N ILE A 110 -6.31 13.07 -8.12
CA ILE A 110 -5.40 13.81 -7.24
C ILE A 110 -5.62 13.41 -5.78
N ARG A 111 -6.88 13.31 -5.35
CA ARG A 111 -7.20 12.95 -3.96
C ARG A 111 -6.78 11.51 -3.63
N TYR A 112 -6.96 10.58 -4.56
CA TYR A 112 -6.49 9.20 -4.38
C TYR A 112 -4.97 9.10 -4.35
N TYR A 113 -4.26 9.90 -5.17
CA TYR A 113 -2.80 9.97 -5.15
C TYR A 113 -2.27 10.38 -3.78
N PHE A 114 -2.83 11.44 -3.17
CA PHE A 114 -2.43 11.85 -1.82
C PHE A 114 -2.73 10.80 -0.76
N PHE A 115 -3.83 10.05 -0.90
CA PHE A 115 -4.14 8.95 -0.01
C PHE A 115 -3.06 7.85 -0.09
N LEU A 116 -2.68 7.41 -1.30
CA LEU A 116 -1.63 6.42 -1.50
C LEU A 116 -0.27 6.91 -0.99
N GLU A 117 0.09 8.15 -1.28
CA GLU A 117 1.36 8.74 -0.86
C GLU A 117 1.48 8.75 0.68
N ASN A 118 0.44 9.23 1.37
CA ASN A 118 0.44 9.24 2.83
C ASN A 118 0.53 7.83 3.44
N THR A 119 -0.12 6.84 2.80
CA THR A 119 -0.03 5.44 3.23
C THR A 119 1.39 4.88 3.05
N VAL A 120 2.02 5.11 1.90
CA VAL A 120 3.40 4.67 1.64
C VAL A 120 4.38 5.35 2.59
N GLN A 121 4.23 6.66 2.82
CA GLN A 121 5.07 7.41 3.75
C GLN A 121 4.94 6.91 5.20
N HIS A 122 3.73 6.52 5.61
CA HIS A 122 3.56 5.89 6.91
C HIS A 122 4.30 4.56 7.00
N TRP A 123 4.27 3.77 5.95
CA TRP A 123 4.90 2.46 5.90
C TRP A 123 6.42 2.52 5.84
N TYR A 124 7.02 3.57 5.28
CA TYR A 124 8.47 3.79 5.40
C TYR A 124 8.93 3.82 6.86
N ARG A 125 8.18 4.49 7.74
CA ARG A 125 8.52 4.51 9.18
C ARG A 125 8.50 3.12 9.83
N ILE A 126 7.65 2.23 9.32
CA ILE A 126 7.56 0.85 9.82
C ILE A 126 8.76 0.03 9.30
N ALA A 127 9.15 0.24 8.03
CA ALA A 127 10.35 -0.35 7.48
C ALA A 127 11.61 0.10 8.25
N ASP A 128 11.71 1.39 8.59
CA ASP A 128 12.81 1.93 9.39
C ASP A 128 12.91 1.27 10.78
N ASP A 129 11.78 1.13 11.50
CA ASP A 129 11.74 0.43 12.80
C ASP A 129 12.11 -1.06 12.66
N LEU A 130 11.70 -1.73 11.59
CA LEU A 130 12.10 -3.12 11.31
C LEU A 130 13.59 -3.24 11.00
N HIS A 131 14.17 -2.30 10.26
CA HIS A 131 15.61 -2.25 10.00
C HIS A 131 16.41 -2.13 11.30
N GLU A 132 16.03 -1.20 12.18
CA GLU A 132 16.69 -1.01 13.48
C GLU A 132 16.63 -2.31 14.32
N ARG A 133 15.48 -3.00 14.34
CA ARG A 133 15.34 -4.28 15.03
C ARG A 133 16.21 -5.38 14.43
N VAL A 134 16.35 -5.43 13.11
CA VAL A 134 17.26 -6.36 12.43
C VAL A 134 18.70 -6.09 12.83
N GLU A 135 19.14 -4.83 12.86
CA GLU A 135 20.49 -4.47 13.29
C GLU A 135 20.77 -4.87 14.75
N MET A 136 19.79 -4.68 15.64
CA MET A 136 19.88 -5.10 17.04
C MET A 136 19.95 -6.63 17.17
N PHE A 137 19.14 -7.35 16.41
CA PHE A 137 19.13 -8.81 16.37
C PHE A 137 20.46 -9.37 15.86
N ASP A 138 21.00 -8.79 14.79
CA ASP A 138 22.27 -9.16 14.19
C ASP A 138 23.43 -8.96 15.17
N ARG A 139 23.46 -7.81 15.86
CA ARG A 139 24.46 -7.52 16.89
C ARG A 139 24.40 -8.51 18.05
N SER A 140 23.20 -8.88 18.48
CA SER A 140 22.98 -9.83 19.58
C SER A 140 23.43 -11.24 19.20
N THR A 141 23.30 -11.60 17.92
CA THR A 141 23.69 -12.92 17.39
C THR A 141 25.18 -13.00 17.05
N ALA A 142 25.81 -11.86 16.77
CA ALA A 142 27.23 -11.75 16.40
C ALA A 142 28.19 -11.63 17.60
N ALA A 143 27.72 -11.42 18.83
CA ALA A 143 28.58 -11.32 20.00
C ALA A 143 29.19 -12.69 20.35
N PRO A 144 30.52 -12.89 20.20
CA PRO A 144 31.14 -14.14 20.59
C PRO A 144 31.35 -14.13 22.11
N THR A 145 31.11 -15.28 22.72
CA THR A 145 31.44 -15.63 24.10
C THR A 145 32.97 -15.60 24.25
N HIS A 146 33.56 -14.43 24.55
CA HIS A 146 34.99 -14.30 24.82
C HIS A 146 35.26 -13.46 26.08
N GLU A 147 34.63 -13.81 27.19
CA GLU A 147 35.09 -13.39 28.54
C GLU A 147 34.85 -14.50 29.57
N THR A 148 35.38 -15.70 29.33
CA THR A 148 35.57 -16.71 30.40
C THR A 148 36.85 -17.51 30.19
N ARG A 149 38.00 -16.84 30.06
CA ARG A 149 39.30 -17.50 30.32
C ARG A 149 40.44 -16.50 30.55
N ASN A 150 40.52 -15.92 31.75
CA ASN A 150 41.82 -15.65 32.36
C ASN A 150 41.68 -15.44 33.88
N GLU A 151 41.31 -16.51 34.57
CA GLU A 151 41.71 -16.73 35.95
C GLU A 151 42.61 -17.98 35.96
N ALA A 152 43.93 -17.77 36.04
CA ALA A 152 44.94 -18.72 36.51
C ALA A 152 46.29 -18.01 36.60
#